data_AF-W4G4J2-F1
#
_entry.id   AF-W4G4J2-F1
#
_cell.length_a   1.000
_cell.length_b   1.000
_cell.length_c   1.000
_cell.angle_alpha   90.00
_cell.angle_beta   90.00
_cell.angle_gamma   90.00
#
_symmetry.space_group_name_H-M   'P 1'
#
loop_
_entity.id
_entity.type
_entity.pdbx_description
1 polymer ?
#
loop_
_entity_poly.entity_id
_entity_poly.type
_entity_poly.pdbx_seq_one_letter_code
_entity_poly.pdbx_strand_id
1 'polypeptide(L)'
;MGCHWWPLPLLIMFVTGLGVGISLVTKTGIFATGTSSSSGGKTSPPALIPGKNGTLVPVPPVCLARNQYLKDNKTCTTCPGGKNGNTFSVFWESQADGCQEFAASEAAKYVTHIYWGFATIDGTTGAVSQTLQGNDATLRACINTFQNMCIQNYISIGGATERKTFLMLKTQDHWNTFAKTAASLVQMFNFSGVDIDDESGNLDAGGDWVKTAQPQVVGYLSALRKELNALPRGPYPISWDEFPGSLEDGCNNPTAEYGRCFPTKILPLVDQVNNMLYNQVSVRFLNRNGR
;
A
#
# COMPACT_ATOMS: atom_id res chain seq x y z
N MET A 1 13.14 -15.64 30.36
CA MET A 1 13.38 -16.74 29.40
C MET A 1 12.02 -17.21 28.91
N GLY A 2 11.52 -16.59 27.84
CA GLY A 2 10.15 -16.79 27.36
C GLY A 2 10.19 -17.11 25.88
N CYS A 3 9.47 -18.16 25.50
CA CYS A 3 9.55 -18.83 24.21
C CYS A 3 9.20 -17.94 23.02
N HIS A 4 10.10 -17.93 22.04
CA HIS A 4 9.86 -17.50 20.66
C HIS A 4 8.76 -18.36 20.04
N TRP A 5 7.71 -17.74 19.51
CA TRP A 5 6.79 -18.36 18.56
C TRP A 5 6.66 -17.41 17.36
N TRP A 6 7.50 -17.66 16.36
CA TRP A 6 7.16 -17.44 14.95
C TRP A 6 6.81 -18.80 14.37
N PRO A 7 5.93 -18.92 13.36
CA PRO A 7 5.97 -20.04 12.46
C PRO A 7 6.75 -19.66 11.19
N LEU A 8 7.80 -20.42 10.90
CA LEU A 8 8.16 -20.74 9.51
C LEU A 8 7.13 -21.74 8.95
N PRO A 9 7.03 -21.87 7.62
CA PRO A 9 5.80 -22.20 6.90
C PRO A 9 5.50 -23.70 6.97
N LEU A 10 4.21 -24.05 7.11
CA LEU A 10 3.58 -25.21 6.47
C LEU A 10 2.07 -25.28 6.81
N LEU A 11 1.31 -25.61 5.78
CA LEU A 11 -0.09 -26.04 5.73
C LEU A 11 -1.19 -25.01 6.01
N ILE A 12 -1.81 -24.62 4.89
CA ILE A 12 -3.19 -24.17 4.70
C ILE A 12 -4.15 -24.85 5.69
N MET A 13 -4.79 -24.03 6.53
CA MET A 13 -6.18 -24.23 6.90
C MET A 13 -6.91 -22.89 6.76
N PHE A 14 -7.87 -22.87 5.84
CA PHE A 14 -8.87 -21.80 5.72
C PHE A 14 -9.57 -21.61 7.07
N VAL A 15 -9.41 -20.42 7.65
CA VAL A 15 -10.42 -19.86 8.55
C VAL A 15 -10.61 -18.41 8.13
N THR A 16 -11.79 -18.16 7.56
CA THR A 16 -12.29 -16.84 7.21
C THR A 16 -12.34 -15.94 8.44
N GLY A 17 -11.41 -15.00 8.52
CA GLY A 17 -11.44 -13.88 9.46
C GLY A 17 -11.45 -12.58 8.66
N LEU A 18 -12.64 -12.07 8.33
CA LEU A 18 -12.82 -10.73 7.77
C LEU A 18 -12.46 -9.69 8.85
N GLY A 19 -11.23 -9.17 8.78
CA GLY A 19 -10.83 -7.96 9.50
C GLY A 19 -11.43 -6.74 8.80
N VAL A 20 -12.43 -6.11 9.41
CA VAL A 20 -13.05 -4.87 8.90
C VAL A 20 -12.36 -3.68 9.54
N GLY A 21 -11.44 -3.04 8.80
CA GLY A 21 -10.85 -1.76 9.18
C GLY A 21 -11.71 -0.60 8.67
N ILE A 22 -12.25 0.21 9.58
CA ILE A 22 -12.95 1.46 9.22
C ILE A 22 -11.88 2.55 9.02
N SER A 23 -11.71 3.01 7.78
CA SER A 23 -10.86 4.18 7.48
C SER A 23 -11.64 5.47 7.65
N LEU A 24 -11.10 6.40 8.45
CA LEU A 24 -11.66 7.75 8.63
C LEU A 24 -11.12 8.69 7.55
N VAL A 25 -12.03 9.20 6.71
CA VAL A 25 -11.71 10.17 5.64
C VAL A 25 -11.75 11.60 6.19
N THR A 26 -10.62 12.31 6.18
CA THR A 26 -10.58 13.77 6.37
C THR A 26 -10.67 14.52 5.04
N LYS A 27 -11.43 15.60 5.01
CA LYS A 27 -12.11 16.21 3.85
C LYS A 27 -11.42 17.46 3.27
N THR A 28 -11.73 17.75 1.99
CA THR A 28 -12.05 19.04 1.30
C THR A 28 -11.00 19.90 0.54
N GLY A 29 -11.43 20.34 -0.67
CA GLY A 29 -10.97 21.50 -1.49
C GLY A 29 -10.56 21.11 -2.92
N ILE A 30 -11.36 21.20 -4.01
CA ILE A 30 -11.95 22.32 -4.81
C ILE A 30 -10.91 23.18 -5.59
N PHE A 31 -11.17 23.31 -6.90
CA PHE A 31 -10.51 24.05 -8.02
C PHE A 31 -9.43 23.26 -8.82
N ALA A 32 -9.41 23.19 -10.16
CA ALA A 32 -9.95 24.09 -11.18
C ALA A 32 -10.39 23.39 -12.49
N THR A 33 -11.26 24.10 -13.22
CA THR A 33 -11.85 23.88 -14.55
C THR A 33 -10.92 24.24 -15.73
N GLY A 34 -11.04 23.49 -16.84
CA GLY A 34 -10.68 23.86 -18.22
C GLY A 34 -9.18 23.72 -18.58
N THR A 35 -8.72 23.33 -19.78
CA THR A 35 -9.35 23.20 -21.12
C THR A 35 -8.40 22.40 -22.04
N SER A 36 -8.97 21.87 -23.14
CA SER A 36 -8.37 21.53 -24.45
C SER A 36 -7.44 20.31 -24.62
N SER A 37 -8.05 19.29 -25.22
CA SER A 37 -7.66 18.61 -26.47
C SER A 37 -6.18 18.33 -26.76
N SER A 38 -5.87 17.04 -26.76
CA SER A 38 -5.08 16.44 -27.84
C SER A 38 -5.78 15.15 -28.29
N SER A 39 -5.82 14.93 -29.60
CA SER A 39 -6.31 13.71 -30.24
C SER A 39 -5.31 12.54 -30.08
N GLY A 40 -4.86 12.30 -28.85
CA GLY A 40 -4.06 11.13 -28.47
C GLY A 40 -4.98 9.96 -28.10
N GLY A 41 -4.59 8.73 -28.42
CA GLY A 41 -5.39 7.54 -28.12
C GLY A 41 -5.85 7.50 -26.65
N LYS A 42 -7.09 7.06 -26.39
CA LYS A 42 -7.66 6.97 -25.03
C LYS A 42 -6.97 5.92 -24.15
N THR A 43 -6.14 5.08 -24.76
CA THR A 43 -5.37 4.01 -24.13
C THR A 43 -3.87 4.28 -24.25
N SER A 44 -3.09 3.84 -23.27
CA SER A 44 -1.65 3.76 -23.42
C SER A 44 -1.32 2.77 -24.55
N PRO A 45 -0.25 3.01 -25.33
CA PRO A 45 0.29 1.97 -26.18
C PRO A 45 0.75 0.78 -25.30
N PRO A 46 0.76 -0.46 -25.85
CA PRO A 46 1.48 -1.56 -25.21
C PRO A 46 2.92 -1.12 -24.95
N ALA A 47 3.44 -1.43 -23.76
CA ALA A 47 4.79 -1.04 -23.37
C ALA A 47 5.62 -2.26 -22.99
N LEU A 48 6.93 -2.09 -23.09
CA LEU A 48 7.93 -3.01 -22.55
C LEU A 48 8.71 -2.24 -21.50
N ILE A 49 8.76 -2.77 -20.28
CA ILE A 49 9.46 -2.14 -19.16
C ILE A 49 10.53 -3.09 -18.59
N PRO A 50 11.65 -2.57 -18.08
CA PRO A 50 12.68 -3.41 -17.48
C PRO A 50 12.15 -4.13 -16.23
N GLY A 51 12.22 -5.47 -16.23
CA GLY A 51 12.03 -6.33 -15.06
C GLY A 51 13.34 -6.59 -14.31
N LYS A 52 13.31 -7.49 -13.31
CA LYS A 52 14.39 -7.79 -12.34
C LYS A 52 15.81 -7.95 -12.92
N ASN A 53 15.93 -8.49 -14.13
CA ASN A 53 17.23 -8.77 -14.78
C ASN A 53 17.44 -7.94 -16.06
N GLY A 54 16.73 -6.81 -16.22
CA GLY A 54 16.68 -6.07 -17.47
C GLY A 54 15.84 -6.73 -18.57
N THR A 55 15.24 -7.90 -18.29
CA THR A 55 14.27 -8.55 -19.18
C THR A 55 13.07 -7.63 -19.37
N LEU A 56 12.72 -7.35 -20.62
CA LEU A 56 11.59 -6.51 -20.96
C LEU A 56 10.26 -7.24 -20.68
N VAL A 57 9.44 -6.69 -19.80
CA VAL A 57 8.14 -7.24 -19.43
C VAL A 57 7.03 -6.54 -20.22
N PRO A 58 6.16 -7.29 -20.93
CA PRO A 58 5.00 -6.73 -21.61
C PRO A 58 3.98 -6.14 -20.62
N VAL A 59 3.55 -4.91 -20.90
CA VAL A 59 2.47 -4.23 -20.20
C VAL A 59 1.33 -4.01 -21.20
N PRO A 60 0.12 -4.55 -20.91
CA PRO A 60 -1.01 -4.37 -21.81
C PRO A 60 -1.47 -2.89 -21.85
N PRO A 61 -2.18 -2.48 -22.91
CA PRO A 61 -2.83 -1.18 -22.97
C PRO A 61 -3.77 -0.95 -21.79
N VAL A 62 -3.76 0.26 -21.25
CA VAL A 62 -4.65 0.68 -20.16
C VAL A 62 -5.28 2.02 -20.50
N CYS A 63 -6.43 2.34 -19.92
CA CYS A 63 -7.04 3.65 -20.12
C CYS A 63 -6.16 4.75 -19.51
N LEU A 64 -5.87 5.80 -20.28
CA LEU A 64 -5.03 6.91 -19.83
C LEU A 64 -5.69 7.68 -18.69
N ALA A 65 -7.00 7.91 -18.79
CA ALA A 65 -7.76 8.48 -17.68
C ALA A 65 -7.91 7.48 -16.54
N ARG A 66 -7.69 7.96 -15.31
CA ARG A 66 -8.04 7.25 -14.09
C ARG A 66 -9.55 7.12 -13.96
N ASN A 67 -9.99 6.16 -13.14
CA ASN A 67 -11.41 5.80 -12.99
C ASN A 67 -12.05 5.34 -14.32
N GLN A 68 -11.23 4.76 -15.22
CA GLN A 68 -11.70 4.09 -16.41
C GLN A 68 -11.10 2.70 -16.50
N TYR A 69 -11.86 1.80 -17.10
CA TYR A 69 -11.44 0.44 -17.38
C TYR A 69 -11.59 0.12 -18.87
N LEU A 70 -10.87 -0.91 -19.32
CA LEU A 70 -10.83 -1.27 -20.72
C LEU A 70 -11.91 -2.32 -21.01
N LYS A 71 -13.12 -1.86 -21.34
CA LYS A 71 -14.23 -2.73 -21.74
C LYS A 71 -13.89 -3.45 -23.06
N ASP A 72 -14.14 -4.75 -23.10
CA ASP A 72 -13.88 -5.64 -24.24
C ASP A 72 -12.44 -5.53 -24.79
N ASN A 73 -11.47 -5.18 -23.92
CA ASN A 73 -10.08 -4.91 -24.24
C ASN A 73 -9.87 -3.82 -25.32
N LYS A 74 -10.86 -2.93 -25.53
CA LYS A 74 -10.84 -1.95 -26.63
C LYS A 74 -11.32 -0.56 -26.24
N THR A 75 -12.34 -0.45 -25.41
CA THR A 75 -13.02 0.82 -25.16
C THR A 75 -12.90 1.26 -23.71
N CYS A 76 -12.29 2.43 -23.51
CA CYS A 76 -12.23 3.03 -22.19
C CYS A 76 -13.61 3.48 -21.72
N THR A 77 -14.05 2.85 -20.64
CA THR A 77 -15.36 3.07 -20.01
C THR A 77 -15.15 3.61 -18.61
N THR A 78 -15.95 4.60 -18.22
CA THR A 78 -15.84 5.19 -16.88
C THR A 78 -16.39 4.25 -15.83
N CYS A 79 -15.63 4.08 -14.76
CA CYS A 79 -16.03 3.30 -13.60
C CYS A 79 -17.20 3.97 -12.89
N PRO A 80 -18.21 3.19 -12.44
CA PRO A 80 -19.30 3.73 -11.65
C PRO A 80 -18.72 4.36 -10.37
N GLY A 81 -19.10 5.60 -10.08
CA GLY A 81 -18.63 6.29 -8.88
C GLY A 81 -19.00 5.50 -7.62
N GLY A 82 -18.07 5.41 -6.68
CA GLY A 82 -18.31 4.75 -5.39
C GLY A 82 -19.52 5.37 -4.69
N LYS A 83 -20.44 4.52 -4.22
CA LYS A 83 -21.59 5.00 -3.45
C LYS A 83 -21.10 5.48 -2.08
N ASN A 84 -21.32 6.75 -1.78
CA ASN A 84 -21.17 7.36 -0.45
C ASN A 84 -19.74 7.51 0.11
N GLY A 85 -18.69 7.27 -0.68
CA GLY A 85 -17.31 7.52 -0.27
C GLY A 85 -16.74 6.52 0.75
N ASN A 86 -17.42 5.40 1.00
CA ASN A 86 -16.91 4.32 1.86
C ASN A 86 -15.93 3.43 1.09
N THR A 87 -14.86 3.01 1.75
CA THR A 87 -13.89 2.03 1.23
C THR A 87 -14.14 0.66 1.87
N PHE A 88 -13.97 -0.40 1.09
CA PHE A 88 -13.90 -1.77 1.58
C PHE A 88 -12.68 -2.40 0.92
N SER A 89 -11.66 -2.60 1.73
CA SER A 89 -10.33 -2.97 1.28
C SER A 89 -10.00 -4.40 1.67
N VAL A 90 -9.27 -5.10 0.81
CA VAL A 90 -8.73 -6.43 1.07
C VAL A 90 -7.22 -6.39 0.96
N PHE A 91 -6.50 -6.91 1.96
CA PHE A 91 -5.09 -7.22 1.83
C PHE A 91 -4.93 -8.59 1.16
N TRP A 92 -4.16 -8.61 0.07
CA TRP A 92 -3.87 -9.81 -0.70
C TRP A 92 -2.37 -10.09 -0.64
N GLU A 93 -2.01 -11.19 0.00
CA GLU A 93 -0.65 -11.71 -0.04
C GLU A 93 -0.29 -12.12 -1.48
N SER A 94 0.73 -11.49 -2.05
CA SER A 94 1.11 -11.63 -3.46
C SER A 94 1.52 -13.05 -3.84
N GLN A 95 1.98 -13.85 -2.87
CA GLN A 95 2.28 -15.27 -3.01
C GLN A 95 1.04 -16.17 -2.97
N ALA A 96 -0.11 -15.65 -2.56
CA ALA A 96 -1.34 -16.42 -2.45
C ALA A 96 -2.04 -16.53 -3.80
N ASP A 97 -2.34 -17.77 -4.19
CA ASP A 97 -3.24 -18.07 -5.32
C ASP A 97 -4.70 -17.75 -4.97
N GLY A 98 -5.60 -17.82 -5.94
CA GLY A 98 -7.04 -17.67 -5.71
C GLY A 98 -7.64 -16.32 -6.13
N CYS A 99 -6.83 -15.39 -6.66
CA CYS A 99 -7.31 -14.04 -6.98
C CYS A 99 -8.31 -14.00 -8.15
N GLN A 100 -8.16 -14.91 -9.11
CA GLN A 100 -9.12 -15.05 -10.22
C GLN A 100 -10.45 -15.64 -9.74
N GLU A 101 -10.38 -16.65 -8.87
CA GLU A 101 -11.52 -17.28 -8.23
C GLU A 101 -12.27 -16.28 -7.35
N PHE A 102 -11.54 -15.45 -6.59
CA PHE A 102 -12.13 -14.35 -5.82
C PHE A 102 -12.81 -13.33 -6.73
N ALA A 103 -12.18 -12.92 -7.84
CA ALA A 103 -12.76 -11.99 -8.80
C ALA A 103 -14.08 -12.51 -9.39
N ALA A 104 -14.22 -13.82 -9.57
CA ALA A 104 -15.45 -14.46 -10.03
C ALA A 104 -16.54 -14.61 -8.93
N SER A 105 -16.21 -14.34 -7.67
CA SER A 105 -17.13 -14.52 -6.55
C SER A 105 -18.11 -13.34 -6.37
N GLU A 106 -19.26 -13.62 -5.76
CA GLU A 106 -20.22 -12.59 -5.35
C GLU A 106 -19.66 -11.59 -4.33
N ALA A 107 -18.57 -11.93 -3.62
CA ALA A 107 -17.96 -11.04 -2.65
C ALA A 107 -17.21 -9.88 -3.31
N ALA A 108 -16.60 -10.12 -4.47
CA ALA A 108 -15.76 -9.12 -5.14
C ALA A 108 -16.51 -7.85 -5.53
N LYS A 109 -17.83 -7.92 -5.73
CA LYS A 109 -18.68 -6.75 -6.05
C LYS A 109 -18.74 -5.69 -4.93
N TYR A 110 -18.35 -6.05 -3.70
CA TYR A 110 -18.33 -5.14 -2.56
C TYR A 110 -16.94 -4.52 -2.31
N VAL A 111 -15.89 -5.12 -2.89
CA VAL A 111 -14.52 -4.63 -2.75
C VAL A 111 -14.35 -3.36 -3.57
N THR A 112 -13.68 -2.37 -2.98
CA THR A 112 -13.30 -1.14 -3.69
C THR A 112 -11.78 -1.01 -3.81
N HIS A 113 -11.02 -1.64 -2.90
CA HIS A 113 -9.57 -1.55 -2.86
C HIS A 113 -8.95 -2.93 -2.59
N ILE A 114 -7.81 -3.20 -3.22
CA ILE A 114 -6.95 -4.35 -2.91
C ILE A 114 -5.53 -3.84 -2.65
N TYR A 115 -4.97 -4.20 -1.51
CA TYR A 115 -3.58 -3.95 -1.13
C TYR A 115 -2.76 -5.21 -1.38
N TRP A 116 -1.83 -5.16 -2.32
CA TRP A 116 -1.00 -6.29 -2.73
C TRP A 116 0.28 -6.31 -1.90
N GLY A 117 0.32 -7.20 -0.90
CA GLY A 117 1.42 -7.33 0.06
C GLY A 117 2.43 -8.41 -0.35
N PHE A 118 3.75 -8.24 -0.23
CA PHE A 118 4.45 -7.00 0.03
C PHE A 118 5.62 -6.86 -0.93
N ALA A 119 5.90 -5.63 -1.34
CA ALA A 119 7.20 -5.27 -1.89
C ALA A 119 8.17 -4.97 -0.74
N THR A 120 9.36 -5.58 -0.80
CA THR A 120 10.43 -5.37 0.18
C THR A 120 11.38 -4.25 -0.24
N ILE A 121 12.20 -3.79 0.70
CA ILE A 121 13.16 -2.70 0.49
C ILE A 121 14.58 -3.26 0.63
N ASP A 122 15.52 -2.80 -0.19
CA ASP A 122 16.95 -2.98 0.06
C ASP A 122 17.43 -1.87 1.00
N GLY A 123 17.75 -2.22 2.24
CA GLY A 123 18.20 -1.25 3.25
C GLY A 123 19.51 -0.54 2.93
N THR A 124 20.32 -1.06 2.00
CA THR A 124 21.59 -0.44 1.60
C THR A 124 21.39 0.67 0.58
N THR A 125 20.44 0.49 -0.34
CA THR A 125 20.23 1.41 -1.46
C THR A 125 18.94 2.23 -1.33
N GLY A 126 17.99 1.75 -0.53
CA GLY A 126 16.61 2.23 -0.46
C GLY A 126 15.73 1.71 -1.59
N ALA A 127 16.20 0.83 -2.47
CA ALA A 127 15.43 0.36 -3.61
C ALA A 127 14.27 -0.56 -3.19
N VAL A 128 13.07 -0.28 -3.70
CA VAL A 128 11.91 -1.16 -3.60
C VAL A 128 12.03 -2.28 -4.63
N SER A 129 11.80 -3.52 -4.20
CA SER A 129 11.86 -4.71 -5.04
C SER A 129 10.96 -4.56 -6.26
N GLN A 130 11.50 -4.82 -7.45
CA GLN A 130 10.74 -4.79 -8.71
C GLN A 130 10.02 -6.13 -9.01
N THR A 131 10.00 -7.04 -8.04
CA THR A 131 9.25 -8.30 -8.09
C THR A 131 8.53 -8.52 -6.77
N LEU A 132 7.35 -9.12 -6.84
CA LEU A 132 6.60 -9.54 -5.66
C LEU A 132 6.92 -10.99 -5.31
N GLN A 133 6.39 -11.47 -4.19
CA GLN A 133 6.72 -12.82 -3.68
C GLN A 133 6.07 -13.92 -4.53
N GLY A 134 4.92 -13.64 -5.16
CA GLY A 134 4.26 -14.53 -6.11
C GLY A 134 4.72 -14.36 -7.55
N ASN A 135 4.01 -15.05 -8.46
CA ASN A 135 4.31 -14.99 -9.88
C ASN A 135 3.83 -13.68 -10.52
N ASP A 136 4.74 -12.90 -11.09
CA ASP A 136 4.45 -11.61 -11.71
C ASP A 136 3.37 -11.67 -12.80
N ALA A 137 3.32 -12.74 -13.61
CA ALA A 137 2.34 -12.88 -14.68
C ALA A 137 0.93 -13.13 -14.12
N THR A 138 0.81 -13.99 -13.10
CA THR A 138 -0.44 -14.23 -12.38
C THR A 138 -0.94 -12.96 -11.71
N LEU A 139 -0.06 -12.23 -11.01
CA LEU A 139 -0.40 -10.98 -10.34
C LEU A 139 -0.90 -9.92 -11.33
N ARG A 140 -0.22 -9.75 -12.47
CA ARG A 140 -0.68 -8.85 -13.53
C ARG A 140 -2.06 -9.22 -14.04
N ALA A 141 -2.33 -10.51 -14.25
CA ALA A 141 -3.64 -10.96 -14.70
C ALA A 141 -4.72 -10.61 -13.68
N CYS A 142 -4.46 -10.82 -12.39
CA CYS A 142 -5.40 -10.48 -11.32
C CYS A 142 -5.62 -8.97 -11.20
N ILE A 143 -4.55 -8.17 -11.17
CA ILE A 143 -4.66 -6.70 -11.09
C ILE A 143 -5.47 -6.16 -12.26
N ASN A 144 -5.21 -6.63 -13.49
CA ASN A 144 -5.99 -6.22 -14.66
C ASN A 144 -7.47 -6.63 -14.55
N THR A 145 -7.75 -7.82 -14.00
CA THR A 145 -9.11 -8.30 -13.78
C THR A 145 -9.85 -7.37 -12.81
N PHE A 146 -9.27 -7.07 -11.65
CA PHE A 146 -9.87 -6.18 -10.66
C PHE A 146 -10.00 -4.74 -11.17
N GLN A 147 -9.05 -4.24 -11.96
CA GLN A 147 -9.18 -2.94 -12.61
C GLN A 147 -10.37 -2.88 -13.57
N ASN A 148 -10.63 -3.97 -14.31
CA ASN A 148 -11.82 -4.09 -15.16
C ASN A 148 -13.12 -4.19 -14.37
N MET A 149 -13.04 -4.54 -13.09
CA MET A 149 -14.14 -4.48 -12.13
C MET A 149 -14.22 -3.13 -11.40
N CYS A 150 -13.40 -2.15 -11.78
CA CYS A 150 -13.31 -0.84 -11.14
C CYS A 150 -12.83 -0.85 -9.68
N ILE A 151 -12.06 -1.87 -9.31
CA ILE A 151 -11.42 -1.99 -8.02
C ILE A 151 -10.04 -1.32 -8.09
N GLN A 152 -9.73 -0.49 -7.08
CA GLN A 152 -8.42 0.15 -7.00
C GLN A 152 -7.39 -0.83 -6.44
N ASN A 153 -6.21 -0.89 -7.06
CA ASN A 153 -5.16 -1.84 -6.69
C ASN A 153 -3.95 -1.07 -6.18
N TYR A 154 -3.52 -1.30 -4.96
CA TYR A 154 -2.39 -0.60 -4.33
C TYR A 154 -1.27 -1.60 -4.13
N ILE A 155 -0.03 -1.19 -4.40
CA ILE A 155 1.11 -1.97 -3.92
C ILE A 155 1.36 -1.63 -2.47
N SER A 156 1.38 -2.63 -1.59
CA SER A 156 1.82 -2.45 -0.21
C SER A 156 3.33 -2.69 -0.11
N ILE A 157 4.06 -1.71 0.43
CA ILE A 157 5.50 -1.76 0.64
C ILE A 157 5.73 -1.82 2.14
N GLY A 158 6.36 -2.90 2.61
CA GLY A 158 6.65 -3.07 4.03
C GLY A 158 6.25 -4.42 4.60
N GLY A 159 5.56 -4.37 5.74
CA GLY A 159 5.22 -5.51 6.59
C GLY A 159 6.24 -5.75 7.70
N ALA A 160 5.88 -6.65 8.62
CA ALA A 160 6.60 -6.91 9.87
C ALA A 160 8.10 -7.27 9.71
N THR A 161 8.51 -7.77 8.54
CA THR A 161 9.91 -8.09 8.23
C THR A 161 10.74 -6.87 7.81
N GLU A 162 10.10 -5.79 7.36
CA GLU A 162 10.77 -4.60 6.80
C GLU A 162 10.93 -3.46 7.81
N ARG A 163 10.45 -3.63 9.05
CA ARG A 163 10.53 -2.62 10.13
C ARG A 163 11.89 -1.98 10.28
N LYS A 164 12.94 -2.81 10.35
CA LYS A 164 14.32 -2.34 10.49
C LYS A 164 14.83 -1.68 9.21
N THR A 165 14.35 -2.15 8.05
CA THR A 165 14.73 -1.61 6.75
C THR A 165 14.22 -0.19 6.55
N PHE A 166 12.98 0.12 6.98
CA PHE A 166 12.47 1.49 6.97
C PHE A 166 13.36 2.44 7.78
N LEU A 167 13.86 2.01 8.93
CA LEU A 167 14.79 2.79 9.77
C LEU A 167 16.19 2.96 9.15
N MET A 168 16.49 2.27 8.05
CA MET A 168 17.74 2.46 7.29
C MET A 168 17.62 3.54 6.21
N LEU A 169 16.41 4.01 5.89
CA LEU A 169 16.16 5.08 4.92
C LEU A 169 16.51 6.45 5.52
N LYS A 170 17.80 6.74 5.70
CA LYS A 170 18.28 7.92 6.44
C LYS A 170 18.71 9.10 5.58
N THR A 171 18.98 8.87 4.30
CA THR A 171 19.61 9.85 3.42
C THR A 171 18.67 10.24 2.28
N GLN A 172 18.92 11.42 1.70
CA GLN A 172 18.19 11.88 0.52
C GLN A 172 18.31 10.89 -0.65
N ASP A 173 19.46 10.24 -0.81
CA ASP A 173 19.67 9.24 -1.86
C ASP A 173 18.84 7.98 -1.64
N HIS A 174 18.70 7.52 -0.39
CA HIS A 174 17.78 6.41 -0.05
C HIS A 174 16.34 6.80 -0.37
N TRP A 175 15.90 8.00 0.02
CA TRP A 175 14.53 8.47 -0.22
C TRP A 175 14.23 8.61 -1.71
N ASN A 176 15.16 9.15 -2.49
CA ASN A 176 15.01 9.29 -3.94
C ASN A 176 14.95 7.91 -4.61
N THR A 177 15.81 6.97 -4.19
CA THR A 177 15.83 5.61 -4.75
C THR A 177 14.55 4.85 -4.41
N PHE A 178 14.11 4.93 -3.15
CA PHE A 178 12.83 4.39 -2.69
C PHE A 178 11.67 4.89 -3.54
N ALA A 179 11.53 6.21 -3.65
CA ALA A 179 10.45 6.85 -4.39
C ALA A 179 10.44 6.45 -5.87
N LYS A 180 11.60 6.51 -6.52
CA LYS A 180 11.73 6.20 -7.95
C LYS A 180 11.39 4.74 -8.25
N THR A 181 11.88 3.82 -7.42
CA THR A 181 11.65 2.38 -7.62
C THR A 181 10.22 1.97 -7.24
N ALA A 182 9.61 2.59 -6.23
CA ALA A 182 8.18 2.44 -5.94
C ALA A 182 7.30 2.93 -7.10
N ALA A 183 7.59 4.11 -7.66
CA ALA A 183 6.86 4.66 -8.80
C ALA A 183 7.02 3.79 -10.07
N SER A 184 8.21 3.24 -10.30
CA SER A 184 8.46 2.25 -11.36
C SER A 184 7.58 1.00 -11.17
N LEU A 185 7.49 0.48 -9.94
CA LEU A 185 6.65 -0.68 -9.64
C LEU A 185 5.15 -0.41 -9.86
N VAL A 186 4.69 0.79 -9.52
CA VAL A 186 3.34 1.28 -9.82
C VAL A 186 3.06 1.27 -11.32
N GLN A 187 3.94 1.84 -12.14
CA GLN A 187 3.79 1.76 -13.60
C GLN A 187 3.84 0.32 -14.08
N MET A 188 4.70 -0.49 -13.45
CA MET A 188 4.99 -1.83 -13.87
C MET A 188 3.77 -2.74 -13.81
N PHE A 189 3.09 -2.75 -12.67
CA PHE A 189 1.90 -3.56 -12.44
C PHE A 189 0.60 -2.78 -12.63
N ASN A 190 0.71 -1.54 -13.12
CA ASN A 190 -0.42 -0.65 -13.36
C ASN A 190 -1.19 -0.25 -12.10
N PHE A 191 -0.57 -0.23 -10.91
CA PHE A 191 -1.25 0.06 -9.66
C PHE A 191 -1.96 1.44 -9.65
N SER A 192 -3.04 1.52 -8.88
CA SER A 192 -3.79 2.73 -8.56
C SER A 192 -3.00 3.64 -7.63
N GLY A 193 -2.30 3.08 -6.65
CA GLY A 193 -1.56 3.84 -5.65
C GLY A 193 -0.51 2.99 -4.94
N VAL A 194 0.05 3.56 -3.87
CA VAL A 194 1.01 2.91 -2.98
C VAL A 194 0.43 2.89 -1.59
N ASP A 195 0.65 1.79 -0.89
CA ASP A 195 0.38 1.62 0.51
C ASP A 195 1.71 1.42 1.24
N ILE A 196 1.85 2.08 2.40
CA ILE A 196 3.06 2.05 3.20
C ILE A 196 2.74 1.37 4.52
N ASP A 197 3.28 0.17 4.67
CA ASP A 197 3.16 -0.66 5.87
C ASP A 197 4.48 -0.65 6.65
N ASP A 198 4.87 0.56 7.08
CA ASP A 198 6.02 0.75 7.96
C ASP A 198 5.60 0.40 9.39
N GLU A 199 5.90 -0.82 9.81
CA GLU A 199 5.62 -1.31 11.17
C GLU A 199 6.74 -0.99 12.19
N SER A 200 7.63 -0.03 11.93
CA SER A 200 8.69 0.30 12.90
C SER A 200 8.12 0.97 14.17
N GLY A 201 8.44 0.44 15.36
CA GLY A 201 7.98 0.99 16.64
C GLY A 201 9.05 1.73 17.44
N ASN A 202 8.65 2.26 18.60
CA ASN A 202 9.55 2.97 19.52
C ASN A 202 10.78 2.13 19.89
N LEU A 203 10.62 0.83 20.17
CA LEU A 203 11.72 -0.05 20.57
C LEU A 203 12.82 -0.08 19.49
N ASP A 204 12.44 -0.34 18.24
CA ASP A 204 13.39 -0.42 17.11
C ASP A 204 14.03 0.94 16.81
N ALA A 205 13.30 2.02 17.09
CA ALA A 205 13.73 3.40 16.84
C ALA A 205 14.51 4.03 18.02
N GLY A 206 14.92 3.25 19.03
CA GLY A 206 15.73 3.76 20.15
C GLY A 206 14.93 4.46 21.25
N GLY A 207 13.65 4.13 21.39
CA GLY A 207 12.75 4.56 22.45
C GLY A 207 11.94 5.81 22.15
N ASP A 208 12.24 6.54 21.08
CA ASP A 208 11.51 7.75 20.68
C ASP A 208 11.40 7.81 19.16
N TRP A 209 10.42 7.09 18.61
CA TRP A 209 10.20 6.99 17.17
C TRP A 209 9.95 8.36 16.52
N VAL A 210 9.23 9.25 17.21
CA VAL A 210 8.91 10.59 16.73
C VAL A 210 10.20 11.38 16.49
N LYS A 211 11.18 11.26 17.37
CA LYS A 211 12.45 11.96 17.23
C LYS A 211 13.38 11.31 16.20
N THR A 212 13.45 9.98 16.16
CA THR A 212 14.51 9.27 15.43
C THR A 212 14.08 8.76 14.05
N ALA A 213 12.81 8.41 13.88
CA ALA A 213 12.28 7.79 12.66
C ALA A 213 11.34 8.71 11.88
N GLN A 214 10.49 9.51 12.54
CA GLN A 214 9.55 10.41 11.84
C GLN A 214 10.20 11.30 10.77
N PRO A 215 11.40 11.90 10.97
CA PRO A 215 12.04 12.70 9.92
C PRO A 215 12.36 11.88 8.67
N GLN A 216 12.71 10.61 8.84
CA GLN A 216 12.97 9.66 7.74
C GLN A 216 11.68 9.35 6.98
N VAL A 217 10.57 9.10 7.71
CA VAL A 217 9.24 8.88 7.14
C VAL A 217 8.77 10.05 6.30
N VAL A 218 8.86 11.26 6.84
CA VAL A 218 8.54 12.49 6.09
C VAL A 218 9.42 12.60 4.83
N GLY A 219 10.71 12.26 4.94
CA GLY A 219 11.65 12.27 3.82
C GLY A 219 11.23 11.34 2.68
N TYR A 220 11.05 10.05 2.96
CA TYR A 220 10.71 9.09 1.90
C TYR A 220 9.29 9.28 1.36
N LEU A 221 8.31 9.70 2.18
CA LEU A 221 6.95 10.00 1.71
C LEU A 221 6.91 11.25 0.83
N SER A 222 7.70 12.27 1.15
CA SER A 222 7.81 13.48 0.31
C SER A 222 8.42 13.15 -1.05
N ALA A 223 9.49 12.34 -1.07
CA ALA A 223 10.09 11.87 -2.31
C ALA A 223 9.09 11.02 -3.12
N LEU A 224 8.38 10.10 -2.46
CA LEU A 224 7.38 9.24 -3.10
C LEU A 224 6.25 10.07 -3.72
N ARG A 225 5.69 11.03 -2.99
CA ARG A 225 4.64 11.93 -3.50
C ARG A 225 5.11 12.67 -4.75
N LYS A 226 6.35 13.16 -4.76
CA LYS A 226 6.94 13.85 -5.92
C LYS A 226 7.01 12.94 -7.15
N GLU A 227 7.56 11.73 -7.01
CA GLU A 227 7.68 10.78 -8.11
C GLU A 227 6.30 10.33 -8.64
N LEU A 228 5.37 10.05 -7.74
CA LEU A 228 4.00 9.68 -8.10
C LEU A 228 3.24 10.80 -8.82
N ASN A 229 3.43 12.07 -8.41
CA ASN A 229 2.82 13.22 -9.09
C ASN A 229 3.40 13.46 -10.49
N ALA A 230 4.62 13.00 -10.77
CA ALA A 230 5.25 13.10 -12.08
C ALA A 230 4.78 12.01 -13.06
N LEU A 231 4.07 10.98 -12.59
CA LEU A 231 3.55 9.92 -13.43
C LEU A 231 2.38 10.39 -14.32
N PRO A 232 2.24 9.86 -15.55
CA PRO A 232 1.34 10.42 -16.57
C PRO A 232 -0.16 10.20 -16.34
N ARG A 233 -0.55 9.29 -15.42
CA ARG A 233 -1.97 8.99 -15.11
C ARG A 233 -2.37 9.49 -13.72
N GLY A 234 -1.70 10.49 -13.18
CA GLY A 234 -1.97 11.00 -11.84
C GLY A 234 -3.41 11.52 -11.65
N PRO A 235 -3.88 11.68 -10.40
CA PRO A 235 -3.13 11.47 -9.16
C PRO A 235 -3.01 9.98 -8.76
N TYR A 236 -1.93 9.64 -8.04
CA TYR A 236 -1.71 8.31 -7.46
C TYR A 236 -1.78 8.45 -5.94
N PRO A 237 -2.78 7.85 -5.28
CA PRO A 237 -2.93 7.94 -3.83
C PRO A 237 -1.83 7.19 -3.07
N ILE A 238 -1.53 7.68 -1.88
CA ILE A 238 -0.66 7.04 -0.88
C ILE A 238 -1.50 6.72 0.35
N SER A 239 -1.59 5.45 0.75
CA SER A 239 -2.09 5.06 2.07
C SER A 239 -0.97 4.76 3.05
N TRP A 240 -1.28 4.87 4.33
CA TRP A 240 -0.39 4.60 5.44
C TRP A 240 -1.09 3.70 6.45
N ASP A 241 -0.44 2.59 6.78
CA ASP A 241 -0.89 1.68 7.82
C ASP A 241 -0.32 2.13 9.19
N GLU A 242 -1.21 2.25 10.16
CA GLU A 242 -0.90 2.77 11.49
C GLU A 242 -1.35 1.81 12.59
N PHE A 243 -0.65 1.82 13.72
CA PHE A 243 -1.03 1.02 14.87
C PHE A 243 -2.29 1.56 15.56
N PRO A 244 -3.09 0.67 16.20
CA PRO A 244 -4.29 1.10 16.92
C PRO A 244 -4.03 2.04 18.09
N GLY A 245 -2.93 1.81 18.80
CA GLY A 245 -2.53 2.61 19.95
C GLY A 245 -1.92 3.96 19.60
N SER A 246 -1.75 4.29 18.32
CA SER A 246 -0.98 5.49 17.91
C SER A 246 -1.66 6.81 18.23
N LEU A 247 -2.97 6.78 18.52
CA LEU A 247 -3.75 7.94 18.95
C LEU A 247 -4.09 7.92 20.44
N GLU A 248 -3.62 6.90 21.18
CA GLU A 248 -3.91 6.72 22.60
C GLU A 248 -2.83 7.35 23.50
N ASP A 249 -3.20 7.67 24.74
CA ASP A 249 -2.24 8.07 25.76
C ASP A 249 -1.24 6.93 26.02
N GLY A 250 0.06 7.28 26.11
CA GLY A 250 1.13 6.29 26.30
C GLY A 250 1.67 5.68 25.01
N CYS A 251 1.25 6.16 23.84
CA CYS A 251 1.83 5.80 22.53
C CYS A 251 3.35 6.02 22.41
N ASN A 252 3.93 6.80 23.33
CA ASN A 252 5.35 7.10 23.44
C ASN A 252 6.12 6.10 24.33
N ASN A 253 5.54 4.96 24.70
CA ASN A 253 6.24 3.93 25.48
C ASN A 253 7.52 3.49 24.75
N PRO A 254 8.72 3.73 25.33
CA PRO A 254 10.00 3.48 24.66
C PRO A 254 10.26 1.98 24.39
N THR A 255 9.55 1.08 25.07
CA THR A 255 9.72 -0.37 24.91
C THR A 255 8.69 -0.99 23.98
N ALA A 256 7.84 -0.18 23.32
CA ALA A 256 6.83 -0.70 22.41
C ALA A 256 7.47 -1.13 21.08
N GLU A 257 7.45 -2.44 20.79
CA GLU A 257 7.93 -3.00 19.52
C GLU A 257 7.01 -2.65 18.35
N TYR A 258 5.70 -2.78 18.54
CA TYR A 258 4.64 -2.47 17.56
C TYR A 258 3.78 -1.32 18.10
N GLY A 259 4.41 -0.18 18.31
CA GLY A 259 3.73 1.00 18.83
C GLY A 259 4.60 2.25 18.74
N ARG A 260 3.97 3.35 18.35
CA ARG A 260 4.52 4.70 18.25
C ARG A 260 3.37 5.69 18.36
N CYS A 261 3.63 6.97 18.57
CA CYS A 261 2.61 8.00 18.41
C CYS A 261 2.39 8.33 16.94
N PHE A 262 1.16 8.66 16.57
CA PHE A 262 0.79 8.96 15.19
C PHE A 262 1.60 10.14 14.63
N PRO A 263 2.28 9.99 13.49
CA PRO A 263 3.15 11.01 12.95
C PRO A 263 2.39 12.07 12.15
N THR A 264 1.70 13.00 12.81
CA THR A 264 0.86 14.04 12.17
C THR A 264 1.51 14.81 11.00
N LYS A 265 2.84 14.91 10.95
CA LYS A 265 3.58 15.51 9.82
C LYS A 265 3.40 14.78 8.49
N ILE A 266 2.92 13.53 8.47
CA ILE A 266 2.65 12.80 7.22
C ILE A 266 1.30 13.15 6.59
N LEU A 267 0.38 13.80 7.33
CA LEU A 267 -0.98 14.09 6.85
C LEU A 267 -1.04 14.83 5.49
N PRO A 268 -0.14 15.78 5.17
CA PRO A 268 -0.13 16.41 3.85
C PRO A 268 0.42 15.51 2.73
N LEU A 269 1.01 14.37 3.09
CA LEU A 269 1.73 13.48 2.18
C LEU A 269 0.96 12.21 1.86
N VAL A 270 -0.09 11.88 2.61
CA VAL A 270 -0.90 10.67 2.46
C VAL A 270 -2.36 11.03 2.19
N ASP A 271 -3.07 10.18 1.46
CA ASP A 271 -4.48 10.35 1.11
C ASP A 271 -5.40 9.54 2.03
N GLN A 272 -4.87 8.48 2.66
CA GLN A 272 -5.61 7.59 3.53
C GLN A 272 -4.73 7.07 4.65
N VAL A 273 -5.29 6.95 5.85
CA VAL A 273 -4.66 6.26 6.98
C VAL A 273 -5.53 5.07 7.34
N ASN A 274 -4.96 3.87 7.30
CA ASN A 274 -5.60 2.63 7.72
C ASN A 274 -5.13 2.32 9.13
N ASN A 275 -6.06 2.19 10.06
CA ASN A 275 -5.72 1.75 11.40
C ASN A 275 -5.81 0.21 11.49
N MET A 276 -4.69 -0.44 11.80
CA MET A 276 -4.56 -1.89 11.87
C MET A 276 -5.17 -2.46 13.16
N LEU A 277 -6.50 -2.36 13.32
CA LEU A 277 -7.28 -2.75 14.52
C LEU A 277 -7.33 -4.27 14.78
N TYR A 278 -6.19 -4.96 14.65
CA TYR A 278 -5.98 -6.38 14.89
C TYR A 278 -4.61 -6.57 15.57
N ASN A 279 -4.34 -7.80 16.05
CA ASN A 279 -3.10 -8.16 16.76
C ASN A 279 -2.77 -7.34 18.03
N GLN A 280 -3.69 -6.50 18.51
CA GLN A 280 -3.58 -5.89 19.82
C GLN A 280 -3.98 -6.86 20.93
N VAL A 281 -3.09 -7.03 21.91
CA VAL A 281 -3.43 -7.71 23.16
C VAL A 281 -4.30 -6.76 23.98
N SER A 282 -5.58 -7.09 24.16
CA SER A 282 -6.47 -6.26 24.98
C SER A 282 -5.94 -6.15 26.42
N VAL A 283 -5.72 -4.94 26.92
CA VAL A 283 -5.20 -4.67 28.28
C VAL A 283 -6.22 -4.99 29.40
N ARG A 284 -7.42 -5.49 29.05
CA ARG A 284 -8.55 -5.58 30.00
C ARG A 284 -8.55 -6.76 30.99
N PHE A 285 -7.49 -7.57 31.09
CA PHE A 285 -7.49 -8.72 32.01
C PHE A 285 -6.40 -8.75 33.09
N LEU A 286 -5.49 -7.77 33.15
CA LEU A 286 -4.43 -7.78 34.18
C LEU A 286 -4.76 -7.02 35.48
N ASN A 287 -5.91 -6.36 35.58
CA ASN A 287 -6.30 -5.60 36.79
C ASN A 287 -7.56 -6.15 37.49
N ARG A 288 -7.80 -7.46 37.47
CA ARG A 288 -8.90 -8.09 38.23
C ARG A 288 -8.50 -9.05 39.36
N ASN A 289 -7.22 -9.14 39.72
CA ASN A 289 -6.77 -9.93 40.88
C ASN A 289 -6.00 -9.09 41.92
N GLY A 290 -6.40 -7.83 42.10
CA GLY A 290 -5.97 -6.98 43.21
C GLY A 290 -7.13 -6.72 44.17
N ARG A 291 -7.59 -7.75 44.87
CA ARG A 291 -8.32 -7.65 46.14
C ARG A 291 -7.63 -8.55 47.14
#